data_AF-A0A534MND1-F1
#
_entry.id   AF-A0A534MND1-F1
#
_cell.length_a   1.000
_cell.length_b   1.000
_cell.length_c   1.000
_cell.angle_alpha   90.00
_cell.angle_beta   90.00
_cell.angle_gamma   90.00
#
_symmetry.space_group_name_H-M   'P 1'
#
loop_
_entity.id
_entity.type
_entity.pdbx_description
1 polymer ?
#
loop_
_entity_poly.entity_id
_entity_poly.type
_entity_poly.pdbx_seq_one_letter_code
_entity_poly.pdbx_strand_id
1 'polypeptide(L)'
;PFNDVEALAKAVDGDTAAVILEAVQGEGGVHVASPEYLPAAREACDRAGALLIIDEVQTGMGRTGRLFAVERWNVEPDLLTLAKSLAGGVPIGATLATEEVERAFKGSHTSTFGGNPLACAAGTAAIEYTIREKLPERAERLG
;
A
#
# COMPACT_ATOMS: atom_id res chain seq x y z
N PRO A 1 15.82 -2.01 -10.82
CA PRO A 1 16.28 -1.44 -9.53
C PRO A 1 15.22 -0.46 -8.99
N PHE A 2 15.24 -0.12 -7.70
CA PHE A 2 14.35 0.91 -7.17
C PHE A 2 14.70 2.27 -7.79
N ASN A 3 13.70 3.10 -8.11
CA ASN A 3 13.85 4.37 -8.83
C ASN A 3 14.49 4.28 -10.24
N ASP A 4 14.51 3.11 -10.85
CA ASP A 4 14.96 2.93 -12.23
C ASP A 4 13.74 2.66 -13.13
N VAL A 5 13.22 3.75 -13.72
CA VAL A 5 12.04 3.73 -14.60
C VAL A 5 12.27 2.90 -15.85
N GLU A 6 13.47 2.96 -16.44
CA GLU A 6 13.78 2.21 -17.65
C GLU A 6 13.84 0.71 -17.37
N ALA A 7 14.49 0.30 -16.28
CA ALA A 7 14.56 -1.09 -15.90
C ALA A 7 13.16 -1.64 -15.55
N LEU A 8 12.34 -0.84 -14.88
CA LEU A 8 10.94 -1.20 -14.59
C LEU A 8 10.14 -1.41 -15.88
N ALA A 9 10.19 -0.45 -16.80
CA ALA A 9 9.44 -0.53 -18.06
C ALA A 9 9.87 -1.72 -18.94
N LYS A 10 11.15 -2.11 -18.88
CA LYS A 10 11.69 -3.29 -19.60
C LYS A 10 11.31 -4.62 -18.94
N ALA A 11 11.09 -4.63 -17.63
CA ALA A 11 10.81 -5.85 -16.88
C ALA A 11 9.32 -6.24 -16.86
N VAL A 12 8.42 -5.29 -17.12
CA VAL A 12 6.97 -5.50 -17.08
C VAL A 12 6.45 -5.72 -18.50
N ASP A 13 6.01 -6.95 -18.76
CA ASP A 13 5.54 -7.44 -20.05
C ASP A 13 4.28 -8.30 -19.92
N GLY A 14 3.81 -8.88 -21.03
CA GLY A 14 2.58 -9.66 -21.07
C GLY A 14 2.60 -10.97 -20.26
N ASP A 15 3.76 -11.42 -19.78
CA ASP A 15 3.88 -12.58 -18.90
C ASP A 15 3.92 -12.16 -17.41
N THR A 16 3.91 -10.86 -17.13
CA THR A 16 3.96 -10.30 -15.78
C THR A 16 2.57 -10.29 -15.14
N ALA A 17 2.39 -11.04 -14.05
CA ALA A 17 1.11 -11.05 -13.32
C ALA A 17 0.91 -9.79 -12.46
N ALA A 18 1.95 -9.33 -11.77
CA ALA A 18 1.88 -8.17 -10.89
C ALA A 18 3.25 -7.55 -10.63
N VAL A 19 3.24 -6.27 -10.26
CA VAL A 19 4.36 -5.50 -9.75
C VAL A 19 4.05 -5.11 -8.31
N ILE A 20 4.95 -5.44 -7.37
CA ILE A 20 4.83 -5.06 -5.95
C ILE A 20 5.92 -4.07 -5.57
N LEU A 21 5.53 -2.93 -5.00
CA LEU A 21 6.45 -1.84 -4.63
C LEU A 21 6.08 -1.24 -3.27
N GLU A 22 7.08 -0.73 -2.55
CA GLU A 22 6.88 0.19 -1.43
C GLU A 22 6.99 1.64 -1.95
N ALA A 23 6.17 2.56 -1.44
CA ALA A 23 6.30 3.99 -1.78
C ALA A 23 7.59 4.61 -1.21
N VAL A 24 8.04 4.08 -0.08
CA VAL A 24 9.36 4.34 0.52
C VAL A 24 9.90 3.01 1.01
N GLN A 25 11.04 2.56 0.49
CA GLN A 25 11.65 1.32 0.98
C GLN A 25 12.15 1.53 2.40
N GLY A 26 11.51 0.85 3.35
CA GLY A 26 11.79 1.01 4.77
C GLY A 26 13.14 0.44 5.17
N GLU A 27 13.19 -0.90 5.24
CA GLU A 27 14.36 -1.67 5.65
C GLU A 27 15.54 -1.55 4.66
N GLY A 28 15.25 -1.13 3.42
CA GLY A 28 16.25 -0.87 2.39
C GLY A 28 17.12 0.37 2.64
N GLY A 29 16.78 1.20 3.64
CA GLY A 29 17.53 2.42 3.96
C GLY A 29 16.73 3.72 3.79
N VAL A 30 15.40 3.66 3.93
CA VAL A 30 14.49 4.81 3.79
C VAL A 30 14.66 5.50 2.43
N HIS A 31 14.50 4.72 1.36
CA HIS A 31 14.60 5.22 -0.02
C HIS A 31 13.23 5.62 -0.54
N VAL A 32 13.03 6.91 -0.76
CA VAL A 32 11.77 7.47 -1.27
C VAL A 32 11.66 7.24 -2.77
N ALA A 33 10.50 6.77 -3.25
CA ALA A 33 10.25 6.65 -4.69
C ALA A 33 10.40 8.01 -5.38
N SER A 34 11.03 8.08 -6.54
CA SER A 34 11.07 9.34 -7.29
C SER A 34 9.66 9.70 -7.77
N PRO A 35 9.36 10.99 -8.02
CA PRO A 35 8.03 11.42 -8.46
C PRO A 35 7.49 10.67 -9.68
N GLU A 36 8.38 10.24 -10.57
CA GLU A 36 8.08 9.51 -11.79
C GLU A 36 8.00 7.99 -11.63
N TYR A 37 8.52 7.41 -10.53
CA TYR A 37 8.68 5.96 -10.42
C TYR A 37 7.36 5.19 -10.26
N LEU A 38 6.52 5.57 -9.30
CA LEU A 38 5.21 4.90 -9.11
C LEU A 38 4.25 5.18 -10.28
N PRO A 39 4.17 6.40 -10.86
CA PRO A 39 3.41 6.62 -12.08
C PRO A 39 3.87 5.75 -13.25
N ALA A 40 5.19 5.59 -13.43
CA ALA A 40 5.72 4.70 -14.46
C ALA A 40 5.38 3.23 -14.18
N ALA A 41 5.34 2.80 -12.91
CA ALA A 41 4.88 1.46 -12.53
C ALA A 41 3.43 1.23 -12.92
N ARG A 42 2.56 2.22 -12.64
CA ARG A 42 1.15 2.17 -13.01
C ARG A 42 0.97 2.05 -14.52
N GLU A 43 1.63 2.91 -15.31
CA GLU A 43 1.56 2.87 -16.76
C GLU A 43 2.09 1.54 -17.33
N ALA A 44 3.19 1.02 -16.77
CA ALA A 44 3.74 -0.26 -17.19
C ALA A 44 2.78 -1.43 -16.90
N CYS A 45 2.14 -1.43 -15.73
CA CYS A 45 1.13 -2.42 -15.37
C CYS A 45 -0.07 -2.36 -16.30
N ASP A 46 -0.59 -1.16 -16.58
CA ASP A 46 -1.75 -0.96 -17.46
C ASP A 46 -1.48 -1.45 -18.88
N ARG A 47 -0.27 -1.17 -19.40
CA ARG A 47 0.14 -1.63 -20.73
C ARG A 47 0.27 -3.16 -20.82
N ALA A 48 0.74 -3.80 -19.75
CA ALA A 48 0.96 -5.24 -19.70
C ALA A 48 -0.29 -6.05 -19.32
N GLY A 49 -1.32 -5.40 -18.74
CA GLY A 49 -2.41 -6.11 -18.06
C GLY A 49 -1.98 -6.73 -16.73
N ALA A 50 -0.89 -6.23 -16.13
CA ALA A 50 -0.39 -6.65 -14.83
C ALA A 50 -1.06 -5.85 -13.71
N LEU A 51 -1.10 -6.41 -12.49
CA LEU A 51 -1.61 -5.71 -11.31
C LEU A 51 -0.52 -4.88 -10.64
N LEU A 52 -0.84 -3.67 -10.18
CA LEU A 52 0.03 -2.88 -9.31
C LEU A 52 -0.36 -3.09 -7.85
N ILE A 53 0.60 -3.53 -7.04
CA ILE A 53 0.46 -3.71 -5.59
C ILE A 53 1.36 -2.72 -4.89
N ILE A 54 0.79 -1.92 -3.99
CA ILE A 54 1.58 -1.02 -3.14
C ILE A 54 1.57 -1.55 -1.70
N ASP A 55 2.77 -1.85 -1.19
CA ASP A 55 2.97 -2.23 0.19
C ASP A 55 3.08 -0.99 1.07
N GLU A 56 2.03 -0.78 1.87
CA GLU A 56 1.91 0.33 2.81
C GLU A 56 1.86 -0.16 4.26
N VAL A 57 2.37 -1.37 4.51
CA VAL A 57 2.50 -1.91 5.87
C VAL A 57 3.32 -0.97 6.75
N GLN A 58 4.40 -0.37 6.22
CA GLN A 58 5.22 0.60 6.97
C GLN A 58 4.84 2.07 6.70
N THR A 59 4.58 2.41 5.43
CA THR A 59 4.43 3.80 4.99
C THR A 59 3.02 4.37 5.19
N GLY A 60 2.03 3.50 5.37
CA GLY A 60 0.64 3.89 5.55
C GLY A 60 0.32 4.38 6.96
N MET A 61 -0.97 4.55 7.21
CA MET A 61 -1.54 5.00 8.49
C MET A 61 -0.93 6.32 8.98
N GLY A 62 -0.72 7.28 8.07
CA GLY A 62 -0.24 8.61 8.42
C GLY A 62 1.27 8.77 8.56
N ARG A 63 2.05 7.68 8.47
CA ARG A 63 3.51 7.69 8.73
C ARG A 63 4.24 8.73 7.88
N THR A 64 3.88 8.82 6.61
CA THR A 64 4.57 9.68 5.64
C THR A 64 3.91 11.04 5.46
N GLY A 65 2.99 11.46 6.33
CA GLY A 65 2.29 12.74 6.20
C GLY A 65 1.00 12.71 5.35
N ARG A 66 0.64 11.52 4.86
CA ARG A 66 -0.63 11.19 4.20
C ARG A 66 -1.18 9.90 4.81
N LEU A 67 -2.49 9.67 4.72
CA LEU A 67 -3.08 8.45 5.28
C LEU A 67 -2.49 7.21 4.59
N PHE A 68 -2.39 7.28 3.27
CA PHE A 68 -1.61 6.37 2.44
C PHE A 68 -0.50 7.15 1.74
N ALA A 69 0.75 6.68 1.79
CA ALA A 69 1.88 7.36 1.16
C ALA A 69 1.69 7.50 -0.36
N VAL A 70 1.09 6.50 -1.02
CA VAL A 70 0.87 6.46 -2.47
C VAL A 70 0.10 7.67 -3.00
N GLU A 71 -0.73 8.30 -2.15
CA GLU A 71 -1.46 9.54 -2.48
C GLU A 71 -0.53 10.66 -2.97
N ARG A 72 0.74 10.68 -2.52
CA ARG A 72 1.72 11.69 -2.96
C ARG A 72 2.11 11.57 -4.43
N TRP A 73 1.94 10.38 -5.02
CA TRP A 73 2.23 10.12 -6.43
C TRP A 73 1.00 10.17 -7.31
N ASN A 74 -0.20 10.38 -6.73
CA ASN A 74 -1.48 10.34 -7.47
C ASN A 74 -1.64 9.04 -8.27
N VAL A 75 -1.30 7.92 -7.64
CA VAL A 75 -1.38 6.57 -8.21
C VAL A 75 -2.43 5.77 -7.46
N GLU A 76 -3.33 5.12 -8.20
CA GLU A 76 -4.29 4.17 -7.66
C GLU A 76 -3.79 2.74 -7.94
N PRO A 77 -3.43 1.97 -6.88
CA PRO A 77 -3.01 0.59 -7.05
C PRO A 77 -4.20 -0.37 -7.15
N ASP A 78 -3.98 -1.52 -7.77
CA ASP A 78 -4.96 -2.61 -7.83
C ASP A 78 -5.14 -3.29 -6.47
N LEU A 79 -4.03 -3.40 -5.71
CA LEU A 79 -4.03 -3.85 -4.32
C LEU A 79 -3.18 -2.94 -3.42
N LEU A 80 -3.60 -2.81 -2.17
CA LEU A 80 -2.88 -2.09 -1.12
C LEU A 80 -2.75 -2.99 0.12
N THR A 81 -1.54 -3.17 0.66
CA THR A 81 -1.34 -3.94 1.90
C THR A 81 -1.14 -3.01 3.11
N LEU A 82 -1.76 -3.35 4.23
CA LEU A 82 -1.70 -2.60 5.48
C LEU A 82 -1.50 -3.56 6.66
N ALA A 83 -0.72 -3.15 7.65
CA ALA A 83 -0.59 -3.83 8.95
C ALA A 83 0.01 -2.85 9.97
N LYS A 84 0.92 -3.31 10.84
CA LYS A 84 1.66 -2.51 11.84
C LYS A 84 0.74 -1.55 12.62
N SER A 85 0.73 -0.27 12.27
CA SER A 85 -0.05 0.77 12.95
C SER A 85 -1.57 0.60 12.82
N LEU A 86 -2.04 -0.26 11.92
CA LEU A 86 -3.45 -0.44 11.56
C LEU A 86 -4.38 -0.67 12.76
N ALA A 87 -3.93 -1.36 13.82
CA ALA A 87 -4.70 -1.53 15.06
C ALA A 87 -3.95 -1.11 16.33
N GLY A 88 -3.07 -0.11 16.23
CA GLY A 88 -2.47 0.53 17.41
C GLY A 88 -1.72 -0.43 18.35
N GLY A 89 -1.16 -1.52 17.82
CA GLY A 89 -0.42 -2.53 18.59
C GLY A 89 -1.07 -3.91 18.64
N VAL A 90 -2.35 -4.06 18.27
CA VAL A 90 -2.97 -5.39 18.10
C VAL A 90 -2.59 -5.99 16.74
N PRO A 91 -2.22 -7.28 16.65
CA PRO A 91 -1.90 -7.91 15.38
C PRO A 91 -3.10 -7.94 14.42
N ILE A 92 -2.97 -7.24 13.30
CA ILE A 92 -3.90 -7.28 12.18
C ILE A 92 -3.16 -6.96 10.87
N GLY A 93 -3.61 -7.57 9.79
CA GLY A 93 -3.23 -7.20 8.43
C GLY A 93 -4.46 -7.08 7.55
N ALA A 94 -4.39 -6.24 6.53
CA ALA A 94 -5.42 -6.05 5.54
C ALA A 94 -4.80 -5.99 4.14
N THR A 95 -5.48 -6.59 3.18
CA THR A 95 -5.21 -6.43 1.75
C THR A 95 -6.47 -5.85 1.14
N LEU A 96 -6.39 -4.60 0.70
CA LEU A 96 -7.45 -3.94 -0.04
C LEU A 96 -7.23 -4.28 -1.51
N ALA A 97 -8.32 -4.45 -2.25
CA ALA A 97 -8.31 -4.73 -3.68
C ALA A 97 -9.46 -3.98 -4.36
N THR A 98 -9.29 -3.65 -5.63
CA THR A 98 -10.40 -3.19 -6.46
C THR A 98 -11.48 -4.28 -6.57
N GLU A 99 -12.72 -3.88 -6.89
CA GLU A 99 -13.83 -4.84 -7.04
C GLU A 99 -13.57 -5.87 -8.14
N GLU A 100 -12.90 -5.47 -9.22
CA GLU A 100 -12.52 -6.36 -10.31
C GLU A 100 -11.58 -7.46 -9.82
N VAL A 101 -10.55 -7.06 -9.07
CA VAL A 101 -9.54 -7.97 -8.53
C VAL A 101 -10.17 -8.86 -7.46
N GLU A 102 -10.97 -8.33 -6.53
CA GLU A 102 -11.67 -9.12 -5.50
C GLU A 102 -12.55 -10.23 -6.09
N ARG A 103 -13.27 -9.92 -7.18
CA ARG A 103 -14.15 -10.89 -7.84
C ARG A 103 -13.40 -12.13 -8.33
N ALA A 104 -12.13 -11.98 -8.71
CA ALA A 104 -11.31 -13.07 -9.23
C ALA A 104 -10.90 -14.09 -8.16
N PHE A 105 -10.76 -13.69 -6.89
CA PHE A 105 -10.27 -14.56 -5.81
C PHE A 105 -11.19 -14.66 -4.60
N LYS A 106 -12.40 -14.09 -4.65
CA LYS A 106 -13.39 -14.18 -3.58
C LYS A 106 -13.60 -15.63 -3.10
N GLY A 107 -13.40 -15.86 -1.81
CA GLY A 107 -13.58 -17.17 -1.18
C GLY A 107 -12.45 -18.18 -1.42
N SER A 108 -11.39 -17.82 -2.14
CA SER A 108 -10.24 -18.70 -2.39
C SER A 108 -9.25 -18.78 -1.22
N HIS A 109 -9.27 -17.79 -0.32
CA HIS A 109 -8.35 -17.68 0.80
C HIS A 109 -9.09 -17.32 2.08
N THR A 110 -8.70 -17.95 3.20
CA THR A 110 -9.32 -17.74 4.52
C THR A 110 -8.28 -17.81 5.62
N SER A 111 -8.54 -17.17 6.77
CA SER A 111 -7.69 -17.23 7.95
C SER A 111 -8.53 -17.39 9.22
N THR A 112 -8.12 -18.29 10.11
CA THR A 112 -8.82 -18.56 11.39
C THR A 112 -8.95 -17.32 12.26
N PHE A 113 -7.91 -16.48 12.31
CA PHE A 113 -7.90 -15.25 13.11
C PHE A 113 -8.10 -13.99 12.27
N GLY A 114 -8.12 -14.10 10.94
CA GLY A 114 -8.35 -12.98 10.04
C GLY A 114 -9.76 -12.43 10.21
N GLY A 115 -9.88 -11.11 10.37
CA GLY A 115 -11.17 -10.45 10.55
C GLY A 115 -11.84 -10.73 11.90
N ASN A 116 -11.11 -11.20 12.91
CA ASN A 116 -11.69 -11.42 14.23
C ASN A 116 -12.21 -10.09 14.83
N PRO A 117 -13.35 -10.11 15.56
CA PRO A 117 -13.99 -8.87 16.05
C PRO A 117 -13.12 -8.00 16.96
N LEU A 118 -12.22 -8.62 17.75
CA LEU A 118 -11.34 -7.89 18.66
C LEU A 118 -10.32 -7.04 17.89
N ALA A 119 -9.63 -7.64 16.92
CA ALA A 119 -8.66 -6.94 16.08
C ALA A 119 -9.35 -5.88 15.20
N CYS A 120 -10.54 -6.17 14.67
CA CYS A 120 -11.32 -5.19 13.90
C CYS A 120 -11.72 -3.98 14.77
N ALA A 121 -12.19 -4.20 16.00
CA ALA A 121 -12.55 -3.09 16.90
C ALA A 121 -11.34 -2.23 17.27
N ALA A 122 -10.18 -2.85 17.56
CA ALA A 122 -8.94 -2.14 17.79
C ALA A 122 -8.47 -1.36 16.54
N GLY A 123 -8.62 -1.96 15.35
CA GLY A 123 -8.34 -1.34 14.07
C GLY A 123 -9.17 -0.08 13.82
N THR A 124 -10.49 -0.20 13.96
CA THR A 124 -11.42 0.93 13.82
C THR A 124 -11.05 2.07 14.77
N ALA A 125 -10.85 1.78 16.06
CA ALA A 125 -10.48 2.80 17.04
C ALA A 125 -9.14 3.50 16.71
N ALA A 126 -8.14 2.74 16.24
CA ALA A 126 -6.83 3.30 15.87
C ALA A 126 -6.91 4.19 14.62
N ILE A 127 -7.66 3.77 13.59
CA ILE A 127 -7.88 4.56 12.38
C ILE A 127 -8.65 5.85 12.70
N GLU A 128 -9.75 5.75 13.46
CA GLU A 128 -10.54 6.90 13.89
C GLU A 128 -9.70 7.90 14.67
N TYR A 129 -8.87 7.43 15.59
CA TYR A 129 -7.95 8.28 16.34
C TYR A 129 -6.93 8.97 15.41
N THR A 130 -6.35 8.23 14.46
CA THR A 130 -5.38 8.76 13.49
C THR A 130 -5.96 9.91 12.67
N ILE A 131 -7.20 9.75 12.20
CA ILE A 131 -7.90 10.75 11.40
C ILE A 131 -8.35 11.93 12.27
N ARG A 132 -9.01 11.65 13.41
CA ARG A 132 -9.56 12.70 14.29
C ARG A 132 -8.49 13.63 14.84
N GLU A 133 -7.35 13.09 15.24
CA GLU A 133 -6.24 13.87 15.79
C GLU A 133 -5.31 14.47 14.71
N LYS A 134 -5.67 14.31 13.42
CA LYS A 134 -4.90 14.84 12.28
C LYS A 134 -3.42 14.44 12.35
N LEU A 135 -3.18 13.16 12.65
CA LEU A 135 -1.82 12.63 12.80
C LEU A 135 -1.02 12.68 11.49
N PRO A 136 -1.59 12.41 10.30
CA PRO A 136 -0.88 12.61 9.04
C PRO A 136 -0.38 14.05 8.88
N GLU A 137 -1.22 15.05 9.12
CA GLU A 137 -0.82 16.46 9.00
C GLU A 137 0.22 16.86 10.04
N ARG A 138 0.14 16.28 11.24
CA ARG A 138 1.18 16.45 12.26
C ARG A 138 2.51 15.83 11.82
N ALA A 139 2.52 14.64 11.23
CA ALA A 139 3.72 14.01 10.71
C ALA A 139 4.34 14.87 9.60
N GLU A 140 3.53 15.35 8.65
CA GLU A 140 4.00 16.25 7.58
C GLU A 140 4.69 17.50 8.10
N ARG A 141 4.14 18.09 9.17
CA ARG A 141 4.69 19.33 9.75
C ARG A 141 5.99 19.11 10.54
N LEU A 142 6.14 17.95 11.18
CA LEU A 142 7.24 17.71 12.11
C LEU A 142 8.45 17.03 11.45
N GLY A 143 8.24 16.28 10.36
CA GLY A 143 9.24 15.37 9.80
C GLY A 143 9.19 14.03 10.49
#